data_AF-A0A563E7A8-F1
#
_entry.id   AF-A0A563E7A8-F1
#
_cell.length_a   1.000
_cell.length_b   1.000
_cell.length_c   1.000
_cell.angle_alpha   90.00
_cell.angle_beta   90.00
_cell.angle_gamma   90.00
#
_symmetry.space_group_name_H-M   'P 1'
#
loop_
_entity.id
_entity.type
_entity.pdbx_description
1 polymer ?
#
loop_
_entity_poly.entity_id
_entity_poly.type
_entity_poly.pdbx_seq_one_letter_code
_entity_poly.pdbx_strand_id
1 'polypeptide(L)'
;MRRLPAQPDPSHSTRAHDVARDHRLIIGGVLATLVVLVVGGYTMDWSWTGFGGNTVWDWLNLLILPVVLTALPLWQRTRRSHHLHWRIAWILAMVTLVVLAVGGYTLGWSWTGFHGNTVWDWLKLLIVPFVLPLVLSDFTRAAHPANATTAAHPLRKTD
;
A
#
# COMPACT_ATOMS: atom_id res chain seq x y z
N MET A 1 49.36 -40.18 -7.78
CA MET A 1 47.89 -40.01 -7.84
C MET A 1 47.56 -38.56 -7.54
N ARG A 2 47.30 -37.74 -8.57
CA ARG A 2 47.05 -36.30 -8.47
C ARG A 2 45.53 -36.10 -8.53
N ARG A 3 44.89 -35.70 -7.42
CA ARG A 3 43.43 -35.42 -7.39
C ARG A 3 43.15 -34.20 -8.27
N LEU A 4 42.25 -34.33 -9.25
CA LEU A 4 41.73 -33.18 -9.98
C LEU A 4 40.93 -32.28 -9.02
N PRO A 5 41.03 -30.95 -9.11
CA PRO A 5 40.08 -30.06 -8.45
C PRO A 5 38.69 -30.30 -9.05
N ALA A 6 37.70 -30.47 -8.19
CA ALA A 6 36.30 -30.58 -8.59
C ALA A 6 35.89 -29.33 -9.37
N GLN A 7 35.50 -29.52 -10.63
CA GLN A 7 34.98 -28.46 -11.48
C GLN A 7 33.66 -27.97 -10.88
N PRO A 8 33.50 -26.67 -10.59
CA PRO A 8 32.23 -26.14 -10.10
C PRO A 8 31.15 -26.31 -11.17
N ASP A 9 30.04 -26.93 -10.78
CA ASP A 9 28.88 -27.17 -11.63
C ASP A 9 28.28 -25.83 -12.12
N PRO A 10 28.22 -25.58 -13.45
CA PRO A 10 27.70 -24.34 -14.01
C PRO A 10 26.17 -24.20 -13.91
N SER A 11 25.45 -25.18 -13.37
CA SER A 11 23.98 -25.19 -13.32
C SER A 11 23.34 -24.20 -12.32
N HIS A 12 24.13 -23.59 -11.42
CA HIS A 12 23.60 -22.72 -10.36
C HIS A 12 23.48 -21.22 -10.70
N SER A 13 24.10 -20.73 -11.78
CA SER A 13 24.11 -19.29 -12.10
C SER A 13 22.94 -18.79 -12.95
N THR A 14 22.19 -19.68 -13.61
CA THR A 14 21.22 -19.25 -14.64
C THR A 14 19.82 -18.95 -14.09
N ARG A 15 19.38 -19.62 -13.01
CA ARG A 15 18.01 -19.46 -12.47
C ARG A 15 17.71 -18.12 -11.78
N ALA A 16 18.73 -17.44 -11.26
CA ALA A 16 18.52 -16.23 -10.47
C ALA A 16 18.15 -15.00 -11.32
N HIS A 17 18.51 -15.00 -12.61
CA HIS A 17 18.31 -13.86 -13.50
C HIS A 17 16.96 -13.85 -14.24
N ASP A 18 16.30 -15.01 -14.38
CA ASP A 18 15.04 -15.12 -15.11
C ASP A 18 13.85 -14.62 -14.27
N VAL A 19 13.82 -14.93 -12.98
CA VAL A 19 12.72 -14.54 -12.05
C VAL A 19 12.60 -13.01 -11.90
N ALA A 20 13.72 -12.29 -11.95
CA ALA A 20 13.75 -10.83 -11.80
C ALA A 20 13.29 -10.10 -13.08
N ARG A 21 13.48 -10.70 -14.26
CA ARG A 21 12.97 -10.17 -15.53
C ARG A 21 11.47 -10.40 -15.65
N ASP A 22 11.00 -11.58 -15.26
CA ASP A 22 9.56 -11.91 -15.28
C ASP A 22 8.75 -10.98 -14.37
N HIS A 23 9.20 -10.70 -13.15
CA HIS A 23 8.49 -9.78 -12.27
C HIS A 23 8.43 -8.36 -12.81
N ARG A 24 9.49 -7.88 -13.49
CA ARG A 24 9.50 -6.55 -14.11
C ARG A 24 8.54 -6.46 -15.29
N LEU A 25 8.42 -7.52 -16.08
CA LEU A 25 7.47 -7.61 -17.18
C LEU A 25 6.03 -7.72 -16.67
N ILE A 26 5.79 -8.48 -15.60
CA ILE A 26 4.47 -8.58 -14.95
C ILE A 26 4.08 -7.23 -14.35
N ILE A 27 4.96 -6.59 -13.58
CA ILE A 27 4.70 -5.27 -12.99
C ILE A 27 4.46 -4.23 -14.09
N GLY A 28 5.30 -4.22 -15.13
CA GLY A 28 5.14 -3.33 -16.28
C GLY A 28 3.82 -3.57 -17.01
N GLY A 29 3.44 -4.83 -17.21
CA GLY A 29 2.17 -5.23 -17.83
C GLY A 29 0.95 -4.85 -17.01
N VAL A 30 0.98 -5.07 -15.69
CA VAL A 30 -0.10 -4.64 -14.78
C VAL A 30 -0.22 -3.13 -14.77
N LEU A 31 0.90 -2.41 -14.69
CA LEU A 31 0.91 -0.94 -14.71
C LEU A 31 0.38 -0.42 -16.05
N ALA A 32 0.81 -0.99 -17.18
CA ALA A 32 0.34 -0.62 -18.50
C ALA A 32 -1.14 -0.92 -18.69
N THR A 33 -1.62 -2.08 -18.22
CA THR A 33 -3.05 -2.45 -18.28
C THR A 33 -3.88 -1.49 -17.45
N LEU A 34 -3.41 -1.12 -16.25
CA LEU A 34 -4.07 -0.15 -15.39
C LEU A 34 -4.10 1.24 -16.04
N VAL A 35 -3.00 1.67 -16.65
CA VAL A 35 -2.93 2.94 -17.41
C VAL A 35 -3.88 2.91 -18.60
N VAL A 36 -3.94 1.83 -19.37
CA VAL A 36 -4.86 1.68 -20.51
C VAL A 36 -6.31 1.64 -20.03
N LEU A 37 -6.60 0.98 -18.91
CA LEU A 37 -7.95 0.93 -18.36
C LEU A 37 -8.42 2.31 -17.87
N VAL A 38 -7.52 3.07 -17.23
CA VAL A 38 -7.78 4.45 -16.80
C VAL A 38 -7.92 5.35 -18.03
N VAL A 39 -6.95 5.37 -18.94
CA VAL A 39 -7.00 6.23 -20.12
C VAL A 39 -8.20 5.86 -21.01
N GLY A 40 -8.44 4.57 -21.27
CA GLY A 40 -9.56 4.09 -22.07
C GLY A 40 -10.92 4.34 -21.40
N GLY A 41 -11.02 4.13 -20.08
CA GLY A 41 -12.25 4.39 -19.32
C GLY A 41 -12.63 5.88 -19.30
N TYR A 42 -11.65 6.78 -19.19
CA TYR A 42 -11.87 8.23 -19.19
C TYR A 42 -12.02 8.86 -20.58
N THR A 43 -11.48 8.23 -21.64
CA THR A 43 -11.59 8.76 -23.02
C THR A 43 -12.80 8.21 -23.79
N MET A 44 -13.30 7.03 -23.44
CA MET A 44 -14.48 6.43 -24.09
C MET A 44 -15.78 6.54 -23.28
N ASP A 45 -15.80 7.29 -22.18
CA ASP A 45 -16.99 7.48 -21.31
C ASP A 45 -17.75 6.17 -21.07
N TRP A 46 -17.03 5.13 -20.63
CA TRP A 46 -17.53 3.76 -20.64
C TRP A 46 -18.60 3.55 -19.56
N SER A 47 -19.84 3.89 -19.89
CA SER A 47 -21.00 3.97 -18.99
C SER A 47 -21.30 2.67 -18.24
N TRP A 48 -21.00 1.50 -18.82
CA TRP A 48 -21.17 0.19 -18.17
C TRP A 48 -20.26 0.02 -16.95
N THR A 49 -19.05 0.58 -16.94
CA THR A 49 -18.14 0.41 -15.80
C THR A 49 -18.57 1.17 -14.55
N GLY A 50 -19.50 2.14 -14.68
CA GLY A 50 -19.86 3.05 -13.59
C GLY A 50 -18.74 4.00 -13.17
N PHE A 51 -17.62 4.04 -13.91
CA PHE A 51 -16.49 4.91 -13.63
C PHE A 51 -16.69 6.36 -14.10
N GLY A 52 -17.70 6.61 -14.95
CA GLY A 52 -18.02 7.95 -15.47
C GLY A 52 -18.28 8.93 -14.33
N GLY A 53 -17.56 10.04 -14.32
CA GLY A 53 -17.71 11.14 -13.36
C GLY A 53 -16.82 11.09 -12.12
N ASN A 54 -16.10 9.99 -11.87
CA ASN A 54 -15.10 9.94 -10.80
C ASN A 54 -13.78 10.53 -11.30
N THR A 55 -13.03 11.19 -10.44
CA THR A 55 -11.70 11.74 -10.72
C THR A 55 -10.60 10.88 -10.12
N VAL A 56 -9.34 11.09 -10.51
CA VAL A 56 -8.19 10.42 -9.87
C VAL A 56 -8.19 10.66 -8.35
N TRP A 57 -8.64 11.84 -7.92
CA TRP A 57 -8.81 12.18 -6.51
C TRP A 57 -9.80 11.26 -5.78
N ASP A 58 -10.92 10.90 -6.39
CA ASP A 58 -11.93 10.01 -5.78
C ASP A 58 -11.38 8.60 -5.60
N TRP A 59 -10.64 8.10 -6.59
CA TRP A 59 -9.92 6.84 -6.48
C TRP A 59 -8.86 6.85 -5.39
N LEU A 60 -8.14 7.97 -5.24
CA LEU A 60 -7.15 8.13 -4.19
C LEU A 60 -7.81 8.06 -2.81
N ASN A 61 -8.96 8.73 -2.61
CA ASN A 61 -9.73 8.67 -1.37
C ASN A 61 -10.20 7.25 -1.05
N LEU A 62 -10.64 6.51 -2.06
CA LEU A 62 -11.11 5.14 -1.88
C LEU A 62 -9.96 4.16 -1.57
N LEU A 63 -8.82 4.31 -2.25
CA LEU A 63 -7.68 3.40 -2.13
C LEU A 63 -6.77 3.69 -0.92
N ILE A 64 -6.77 4.92 -0.39
CA ILE A 64 -5.87 5.27 0.72
C ILE A 64 -6.12 4.41 1.96
N LEU A 65 -7.39 4.11 2.25
CA LEU A 65 -7.80 3.29 3.39
C LEU A 65 -7.26 1.85 3.32
N PRO A 66 -7.61 1.04 2.30
CA PRO A 66 -7.11 -0.33 2.21
C PRO A 66 -5.59 -0.38 2.08
N VAL A 67 -4.95 0.60 1.40
CA VAL A 67 -3.49 0.67 1.32
C VAL A 67 -2.87 0.85 2.70
N VAL A 68 -3.35 1.80 3.50
CA VAL A 68 -2.82 2.03 4.86
C VAL A 68 -3.09 0.83 5.77
N LEU A 69 -4.31 0.28 5.73
CA LEU A 69 -4.71 -0.86 6.55
C LEU A 69 -3.94 -2.14 6.20
N THR A 70 -3.57 -2.36 4.94
CA THR A 70 -2.76 -3.51 4.53
C THR A 70 -1.26 -3.27 4.75
N ALA A 71 -0.79 -2.04 4.56
CA ALA A 71 0.61 -1.67 4.75
C ALA A 71 1.06 -1.77 6.22
N LEU A 72 0.21 -1.38 7.18
CA LEU A 72 0.55 -1.44 8.61
C LEU A 72 0.93 -2.87 9.10
N PRO A 73 0.07 -3.90 8.95
CA PRO A 73 0.37 -5.24 9.42
C PRO A 73 1.49 -5.89 8.58
N LEU A 74 1.57 -5.61 7.27
CA LEU A 74 2.69 -6.06 6.44
C LEU A 74 4.01 -5.50 6.94
N TRP A 75 4.05 -4.23 7.36
CA TRP A 75 5.23 -3.59 7.93
C TRP A 75 5.66 -4.27 9.24
N GLN A 76 4.71 -4.62 10.12
CA GLN A 76 5.02 -5.32 11.37
C GLN A 76 5.55 -6.73 11.13
N ARG A 77 4.98 -7.48 10.18
CA ARG A 77 5.35 -8.88 9.89
C ARG A 77 6.65 -9.01 9.09
N THR A 78 6.96 -8.03 8.23
CA THR A 78 8.04 -8.13 7.23
C THR A 78 9.39 -7.55 7.69
N ARG A 79 9.51 -7.17 8.97
CA ARG A 79 10.66 -6.45 9.54
C ARG A 79 12.02 -7.16 9.39
N ARG A 80 12.06 -8.44 8.99
CA ARG A 80 13.26 -9.28 9.03
C ARG A 80 13.97 -9.61 7.70
N SER A 81 13.42 -9.39 6.49
CA SER A 81 14.15 -9.86 5.27
C SER A 81 13.97 -9.13 3.93
N HIS A 82 12.96 -8.29 3.69
CA HIS A 82 12.71 -7.73 2.33
C HIS A 82 12.53 -6.19 2.28
N HIS A 83 13.41 -5.44 2.95
CA HIS A 83 13.31 -3.97 3.07
C HIS A 83 13.47 -3.20 1.74
N LEU A 84 14.31 -3.66 0.81
CA LEU A 84 14.69 -2.85 -0.35
C LEU A 84 13.57 -2.76 -1.40
N HIS A 85 12.93 -3.88 -1.75
CA HIS A 85 11.87 -3.90 -2.77
C HIS A 85 10.63 -3.13 -2.31
N TRP A 86 10.22 -3.27 -1.05
CA TRP A 86 9.09 -2.51 -0.49
C TRP A 86 9.40 -1.01 -0.46
N ARG A 87 10.61 -0.62 -0.02
CA ARG A 87 11.04 0.79 -0.05
C ARG A 87 11.05 1.37 -1.46
N ILE A 88 11.58 0.63 -2.44
CA ILE A 88 11.61 1.07 -3.83
C ILE A 88 10.18 1.22 -4.37
N ALA A 89 9.27 0.30 -4.08
CA ALA A 89 7.87 0.40 -4.48
C ALA A 89 7.19 1.65 -3.90
N TRP A 90 7.41 1.95 -2.61
CA TRP A 90 6.90 3.18 -1.98
C TRP A 90 7.49 4.44 -2.59
N ILE A 91 8.81 4.46 -2.85
CA ILE A 91 9.47 5.62 -3.48
C ILE A 91 8.89 5.84 -4.89
N LEU A 92 8.77 4.79 -5.70
CA LEU A 92 8.19 4.88 -7.04
C LEU A 92 6.73 5.36 -7.00
N ALA A 93 5.93 4.82 -6.09
CA ALA A 93 4.54 5.26 -5.90
C ALA A 93 4.48 6.74 -5.52
N MET A 94 5.33 7.18 -4.58
CA MET A 94 5.40 8.57 -4.12
C MET A 94 5.83 9.52 -5.24
N VAL A 95 6.88 9.16 -5.99
CA VAL A 95 7.36 9.95 -7.15
C VAL A 95 6.26 10.07 -8.20
N THR A 96 5.59 8.95 -8.52
CA THR A 96 4.49 8.93 -9.49
C THR A 96 3.35 9.86 -9.04
N LEU A 97 2.96 9.78 -7.76
CA LEU A 97 1.94 10.64 -7.18
C LEU A 97 2.31 12.12 -7.24
N VAL A 98 3.57 12.47 -6.91
CA VAL A 98 4.07 13.85 -6.95
C VAL A 98 4.07 14.39 -8.38
N VAL A 99 4.53 13.61 -9.35
CA VAL A 99 4.52 14.01 -10.77
C VAL A 99 3.08 14.21 -11.27
N LEU A 100 2.15 13.32 -10.91
CA LEU A 100 0.73 13.46 -11.22
C LEU A 100 0.12 14.71 -10.58
N ALA A 101 0.44 14.97 -9.31
CA ALA A 101 -0.05 16.16 -8.61
C ALA A 101 0.48 17.44 -9.27
N VAL A 102 1.80 17.56 -9.44
CA VAL A 102 2.43 18.72 -10.08
C VAL A 102 1.91 18.89 -11.51
N GLY A 103 1.85 17.83 -12.30
CA GLY A 103 1.28 17.84 -13.65
C GLY A 103 -0.18 18.29 -13.66
N GLY A 104 -1.00 17.75 -12.76
CA GLY A 104 -2.42 18.11 -12.67
C GLY A 104 -2.66 19.57 -12.26
N TYR A 105 -1.87 20.12 -11.33
CA TYR A 105 -1.98 21.53 -10.94
C TYR A 105 -1.41 22.48 -12.01
N THR A 106 -0.28 22.14 -12.64
CA THR A 106 0.39 23.00 -13.64
C THR A 106 -0.33 23.00 -14.99
N LEU A 107 -0.84 21.85 -15.43
CA LEU A 107 -1.52 21.68 -16.72
C LEU A 107 -3.05 21.83 -16.62
N GLY A 108 -3.59 22.09 -15.42
CA GLY A 108 -5.02 22.30 -15.21
C GLY A 108 -5.88 21.08 -15.56
N TRP A 109 -5.39 19.87 -15.29
CA TRP A 109 -6.10 18.64 -15.65
C TRP A 109 -7.35 18.43 -14.80
N SER A 110 -8.52 18.77 -15.34
CA SER A 110 -9.82 18.59 -14.68
C SER A 110 -10.11 17.12 -14.32
N TRP A 111 -9.69 16.16 -15.16
CA TRP A 111 -9.91 14.72 -14.94
C TRP A 111 -9.19 14.15 -13.72
N THR A 112 -8.11 14.80 -13.26
CA THR A 112 -7.43 14.38 -12.02
C THR A 112 -8.23 14.73 -10.77
N GLY A 113 -9.09 15.75 -10.85
CA GLY A 113 -9.79 16.29 -9.69
C GLY A 113 -8.88 16.99 -8.69
N PHE A 114 -7.59 17.22 -9.01
CA PHE A 114 -6.68 17.93 -8.11
C PHE A 114 -6.96 19.44 -8.06
N HIS A 115 -7.46 20.00 -9.15
CA HIS A 115 -7.79 21.40 -9.25
C HIS A 115 -8.94 21.76 -8.29
N GLY A 116 -8.66 22.60 -7.29
CA GLY A 116 -9.60 22.96 -6.22
C GLY A 116 -9.31 22.32 -4.86
N ASN A 117 -8.49 21.26 -4.82
CA ASN A 117 -8.01 20.69 -3.56
C ASN A 117 -6.84 21.51 -3.01
N THR A 118 -6.86 21.78 -1.71
CA THR A 118 -5.79 22.49 -1.02
C THR A 118 -4.83 21.51 -0.34
N VAL A 119 -3.68 21.99 0.13
CA VAL A 119 -2.75 21.19 0.96
C VAL A 119 -3.46 20.57 2.17
N TRP A 120 -4.49 21.23 2.70
CA TRP A 120 -5.28 20.72 3.81
C TRP A 120 -6.09 19.47 3.42
N ASP A 121 -6.61 19.40 2.19
CA ASP A 121 -7.37 18.25 1.72
C ASP A 121 -6.45 17.05 1.48
N TRP A 122 -5.24 17.29 0.97
CA TRP A 122 -4.17 16.28 0.96
C TRP A 122 -3.82 15.78 2.36
N LEU A 123 -3.76 16.69 3.34
CA LEU A 123 -3.47 16.31 4.71
C LEU A 123 -4.59 15.48 5.33
N LYS A 124 -5.87 15.83 5.11
CA LYS A 124 -7.01 15.01 5.55
C LYS A 124 -6.97 13.63 4.95
N LEU A 125 -6.78 13.52 3.63
CA LEU A 125 -6.67 12.25 2.92
C LEU A 125 -5.62 11.34 3.57
N LEU A 126 -4.47 11.90 3.92
CA LEU A 126 -3.38 11.15 4.53
C LEU A 126 -3.64 10.84 6.00
N ILE A 127 -4.17 11.78 6.79
CA ILE A 127 -4.34 11.62 8.24
C ILE A 127 -5.53 10.71 8.59
N VAL A 128 -6.67 10.87 7.92
CA VAL A 128 -7.92 10.12 8.18
C VAL A 128 -7.70 8.61 8.35
N PRO A 129 -6.99 7.90 7.45
CA PRO A 129 -6.80 6.45 7.58
C PRO A 129 -5.92 6.05 8.77
N PHE A 130 -5.17 6.96 9.39
CA PHE A 130 -4.42 6.68 10.63
C PHE A 130 -5.22 7.00 11.89
N VAL A 131 -6.10 8.00 11.85
CA VAL A 131 -6.96 8.35 13.00
C VAL A 131 -7.89 7.20 13.35
N LEU A 132 -8.47 6.54 12.34
CA LEU A 132 -9.40 5.41 12.54
C LEU A 132 -8.78 4.26 13.38
N PRO A 133 -7.62 3.67 13.00
CA PRO A 133 -6.94 2.67 13.83
C PRO A 133 -6.56 3.19 15.22
N LEU A 134 -6.12 4.45 15.34
CA LEU A 134 -5.66 5.01 16.60
C LEU A 134 -6.82 5.10 17.61
N VAL A 135 -7.95 5.68 17.19
CA VAL A 135 -9.17 5.80 18.00
C VAL A 135 -9.72 4.41 18.36
N LEU A 136 -9.73 3.47 17.42
CA LEU A 136 -10.17 2.10 17.68
C LEU A 136 -9.25 1.38 18.69
N SER A 137 -7.95 1.66 18.67
CA SER A 137 -6.98 1.10 19.61
C SER A 137 -7.16 1.62 21.04
N ASP A 138 -7.60 2.87 21.20
CA ASP A 138 -7.88 3.43 22.52
C ASP A 138 -9.19 2.88 23.08
N PHE A 139 -10.20 2.71 22.22
CA PHE A 139 -11.48 2.10 22.61
C PHE A 139 -11.31 0.65 23.06
N THR A 140 -10.50 -0.14 22.35
CA THR A 140 -10.21 -1.53 22.75
C THR A 140 -9.42 -1.63 24.05
N ARG A 141 -8.52 -0.69 24.35
CA ARG A 141 -7.84 -0.61 25.65
C ARG A 141 -8.79 -0.22 26.79
N ALA A 142 -9.72 0.71 26.53
CA ALA A 142 -10.71 1.15 27.52
C ALA A 142 -11.74 0.05 27.88
N ALA A 143 -11.93 -0.96 27.03
CA ALA A 143 -12.80 -2.11 27.32
C ALA A 143 -12.15 -3.18 28.22
N HIS A 144 -10.82 -3.17 28.41
CA HIS A 144 -10.08 -4.17 29.19
C HIS A 144 -9.97 -3.97 30.73
N PRO A 145 -10.29 -2.82 31.37
CA PRO A 145 -10.06 -2.64 32.81
C PRO A 145 -11.19 -3.15 33.73
N ALA A 146 -12.38 -3.48 33.21
CA ALA A 146 -13.54 -3.80 34.06
C ALA A 146 -13.54 -5.24 34.65
N ASN A 147 -12.77 -6.17 34.08
CA ASN A 147 -12.86 -7.59 34.44
C ASN A 147 -11.74 -8.08 35.38
N ALA A 148 -10.67 -7.29 35.55
CA ALA A 148 -9.52 -7.69 36.37
C ALA A 148 -9.74 -7.45 37.87
N THR A 149 -10.53 -6.44 38.23
CA THR A 149 -10.74 -6.05 39.65
C THR A 149 -11.71 -6.97 40.39
N THR A 150 -12.67 -7.59 39.68
CA THR A 150 -13.68 -8.48 40.30
C THR A 150 -13.15 -9.88 40.61
N ALA A 151 -12.08 -10.34 39.94
CA ALA A 151 -11.48 -11.65 40.19
C ALA A 151 -10.55 -11.69 41.42
N ALA A 152 -10.22 -10.53 42.00
CA ALA A 152 -9.28 -10.39 43.12
C ALA A 152 -9.97 -10.26 44.49
N HIS A 153 -11.18 -10.82 44.67
CA HIS A 153 -11.72 -11.04 46.01
C HIS A 153 -11.44 -12.50 46.45
N PRO A 154 -10.30 -12.78 47.11
CA PRO A 154 -10.05 -14.11 47.63
C PRO A 154 -11.08 -14.38 48.74
N LEU A 155 -11.86 -15.44 48.56
CA LEU A 155 -12.66 -16.04 49.62
C LEU A 155 -11.75 -16.32 50.82
N ARG A 156 -11.79 -15.43 51.81
CA ARG A 156 -11.23 -15.66 53.13
C ARG A 156 -12.06 -16.76 53.81
N LYS A 157 -11.71 -18.01 53.52
CA LYS A 157 -12.01 -19.15 54.39
C LYS A 157 -11.08 -19.04 55.60
N THR A 158 -11.62 -18.71 56.76
CA THR A 158 -11.08 -19.14 58.05
C THR A 158 -12.26 -19.25 59.01
N ASP A 159 -12.61 -20.51 59.27
CA ASP A 159 -13.10 -21.14 60.51
C ASP A 159 -14.25 -20.51 61.30
#